data_AF-A0A1G9MER1-F1
#
_entry.id   AF-A0A1G9MER1-F1
#
_cell.length_a   1.000
_cell.length_b   1.000
_cell.length_c   1.000
_cell.angle_alpha   90.00
_cell.angle_beta   90.00
_cell.angle_gamma   90.00
#
_symmetry.space_group_name_H-M   'P 1'
#
loop_
_entity.id
_entity.type
_entity.pdbx_description
1 polymer ?
#
loop_
_entity_poly.entity_id
_entity_poly.type
_entity_poly.pdbx_seq_one_letter_code
_entity_poly.pdbx_strand_id
1 'polypeptide(L)'
;MPNYQACTLSSTYWGDNQGILVDTTNAPFSFQELIDKGLVANPLPLQSEDDYDNLAFSIYLLGHDTCAGHRLAFSKTIDGMDLEWTGKIALTYAGEEEFNHDFKIVVRNVVFDGFQYPKEWSQEEALEAFSDKISSFESYEFVDMNPKSFQRNYQLVPKKL
;
A
#
# COMPACT_ATOMS: atom_id res chain seq x y z
N MET A 1 -27.39 1.92 -17.85
CA MET A 1 -26.68 0.66 -17.53
C MET A 1 -26.25 0.73 -16.07
N PRO A 2 -26.59 -0.25 -15.22
CA PRO A 2 -26.28 -0.19 -13.81
C PRO A 2 -24.98 -0.97 -13.54
N ASN A 3 -23.86 -0.27 -13.40
CA ASN A 3 -22.62 -0.88 -12.92
C ASN A 3 -21.92 0.07 -11.94
N TYR A 4 -22.51 0.31 -10.76
CA TYR A 4 -21.94 1.21 -9.74
C TYR A 4 -22.18 0.67 -8.33
N GLN A 5 -21.92 -0.60 -8.07
CA GLN A 5 -22.08 -1.15 -6.71
C GLN A 5 -20.79 -1.16 -5.89
N ALA A 6 -19.63 -0.98 -6.52
CA ALA A 6 -18.36 -0.91 -5.81
C ALA A 6 -17.35 -0.04 -6.58
N CYS A 7 -16.59 0.74 -5.83
CA CYS A 7 -15.35 1.37 -6.29
C CYS A 7 -14.20 0.50 -5.81
N THR A 8 -13.29 0.13 -6.72
CA THR A 8 -12.04 -0.55 -6.34
C THR A 8 -10.91 0.46 -6.46
N LEU A 9 -10.15 0.67 -5.38
CA LEU A 9 -8.93 1.45 -5.39
C LEU A 9 -7.84 0.59 -4.76
N SER A 10 -6.77 0.29 -5.51
CA SER A 10 -5.78 -0.71 -5.09
C SER A 10 -4.45 -0.54 -5.81
N SER A 11 -3.36 -0.91 -5.12
CA SER A 11 -2.02 -1.03 -5.68
C SER A 11 -1.64 -2.48 -6.03
N THR A 12 -2.52 -3.45 -5.75
CA THR A 12 -2.23 -4.89 -5.89
C THR A 12 -3.30 -5.67 -6.64
N TYR A 13 -4.50 -5.12 -6.81
CA TYR A 13 -5.63 -5.86 -7.42
C TYR A 13 -5.39 -6.23 -8.88
N TRP A 14 -4.74 -5.36 -9.65
CA TRP A 14 -4.47 -5.56 -11.09
C TRP A 14 -3.02 -5.93 -11.41
N GLY A 15 -2.14 -5.99 -10.40
CA GLY A 15 -0.72 -6.31 -10.54
C GLY A 15 0.09 -5.86 -9.33
N ASP A 16 1.32 -6.34 -9.18
CA ASP A 16 2.17 -6.15 -7.98
C ASP A 16 3.24 -5.06 -8.18
N ASN A 17 3.18 -4.29 -9.27
CA ASN A 17 4.19 -3.29 -9.65
C ASN A 17 3.85 -1.86 -9.20
N GLN A 18 2.76 -1.67 -8.46
CA GLN A 18 2.35 -0.37 -7.93
C GLN A 18 2.51 -0.33 -6.41
N GLY A 19 2.64 0.87 -5.87
CA GLY A 19 2.69 1.10 -4.44
C GLY A 19 3.40 2.39 -4.08
N ILE A 20 3.54 2.62 -2.79
CA ILE A 20 4.29 3.77 -2.26
C ILE A 20 5.68 3.29 -1.89
N LEU A 21 6.71 3.90 -2.46
CA LEU A 21 8.08 3.66 -2.07
C LEU A 21 8.33 4.27 -0.68
N VAL A 22 8.45 3.41 0.33
CA VAL A 22 8.54 3.83 1.74
C VAL A 22 9.96 4.15 2.19
N ASP A 23 10.97 3.57 1.54
CA ASP A 23 12.38 3.83 1.84
C ASP A 23 13.26 3.52 0.62
N THR A 24 14.20 4.41 0.33
CA THR A 24 15.30 4.20 -0.64
C THR A 24 16.66 4.38 0.00
N THR A 25 16.68 4.75 1.28
CA THR A 25 17.90 4.82 2.06
C THR A 25 18.37 3.40 2.35
N ASN A 26 19.68 3.22 2.52
CA ASN A 26 20.22 1.97 3.04
C ASN A 26 20.06 1.87 4.57
N ALA A 27 19.22 2.73 5.19
CA ALA A 27 18.93 2.64 6.60
C ALA A 27 17.80 1.61 6.83
N PRO A 28 17.76 0.96 8.01
CA PRO A 28 16.66 0.04 8.32
C PRO A 28 15.32 0.79 8.45
N PHE A 29 14.35 0.43 7.62
CA PHE A 29 12.98 0.92 7.64
C PHE A 29 12.32 0.70 9.00
N SER A 30 11.69 1.75 9.55
CA SER A 30 10.90 1.69 10.77
C SER A 30 9.43 1.90 10.46
N PHE A 31 8.61 0.88 10.70
CA PHE A 31 7.16 1.02 10.57
C PHE A 31 6.61 2.11 11.48
N GLN A 32 7.18 2.26 12.68
CA GLN A 32 6.79 3.32 13.60
C GLN A 32 7.05 4.72 13.01
N GLU A 33 8.18 4.93 12.33
CA GLU A 33 8.43 6.21 11.65
C GLU A 33 7.44 6.47 10.51
N LEU A 34 7.02 5.43 9.78
CA LEU A 34 6.00 5.56 8.74
C LEU A 34 4.68 6.04 9.34
N ILE A 35 4.26 5.46 10.48
CA ILE A 35 3.06 5.89 11.19
C ILE A 35 3.16 7.35 11.62
N ASP A 36 4.31 7.77 12.15
CA ASP A 36 4.48 9.13 12.66
C ASP A 36 4.58 10.18 11.55
N LYS A 37 5.13 9.83 10.38
CA LYS A 37 5.29 10.75 9.22
C LYS A 37 4.10 10.74 8.26
N GLY A 38 3.35 9.63 8.19
CA GLY A 38 2.39 9.38 7.12
C GLY A 38 3.06 9.10 5.78
N LEU A 39 2.24 8.91 4.74
CA LEU A 39 2.69 8.66 3.37
C LEU A 39 2.08 9.63 2.38
N VAL A 40 2.84 9.96 1.35
CA VAL A 40 2.38 10.74 0.20
C VAL A 40 2.74 9.97 -1.07
N ALA A 41 1.82 9.90 -2.02
CA ALA A 41 2.08 9.30 -3.33
C ALA A 41 1.45 10.12 -4.45
N ASN A 42 2.17 10.21 -5.58
CA ASN A 42 1.81 10.96 -6.78
C ASN A 42 1.31 12.38 -6.44
N PRO A 43 2.11 13.22 -5.74
CA PRO A 43 1.67 14.57 -5.36
C PRO A 43 1.28 15.38 -6.60
N LEU A 44 0.21 16.15 -6.48
CA LEU A 44 -0.29 16.97 -7.59
C LEU A 44 0.30 18.41 -7.56
N PRO A 45 0.49 19.04 -8.73
CA PRO A 45 0.28 18.49 -10.08
C PRO A 45 1.32 17.42 -10.44
N LEU A 46 0.95 16.44 -11.27
CA LEU A 46 1.91 15.52 -11.86
C LEU A 46 2.87 16.30 -12.77
N GLN A 47 4.14 15.89 -12.82
CA GLN A 47 5.22 16.67 -13.43
C GLN A 47 5.57 16.21 -14.85
N SER A 48 5.34 14.94 -15.18
CA SER A 48 5.64 14.36 -16.50
C SER A 48 4.56 13.37 -16.96
N GLU A 49 4.59 13.02 -18.25
CA GLU A 49 3.77 11.92 -18.79
C GLU A 49 4.12 10.58 -18.11
N ASP A 50 5.40 10.34 -17.80
CA ASP A 50 5.84 9.15 -17.07
C ASP A 50 5.17 9.02 -15.69
N ASP A 51 4.79 10.13 -15.03
CA ASP A 51 4.09 10.09 -13.76
C ASP A 51 2.67 9.50 -13.89
N TYR A 52 2.03 9.64 -15.06
CA TYR A 52 0.71 9.06 -15.33
C TYR A 52 0.79 7.55 -15.54
N ASP A 53 1.90 7.06 -16.10
CA ASP A 53 2.13 5.62 -16.30
C ASP A 53 2.59 4.91 -15.01
N ASN A 54 3.10 5.66 -14.03
CA ASN A 54 3.68 5.12 -12.79
C ASN A 54 2.92 5.57 -11.52
N LEU A 55 1.59 5.50 -11.56
CA LEU A 55 0.75 5.78 -10.41
C LEU A 55 0.86 4.68 -9.33
N ALA A 56 0.87 5.09 -8.07
CA ALA A 56 0.98 4.20 -6.92
C ALA A 56 -0.29 3.35 -6.70
N PHE A 57 -1.44 3.80 -7.23
CA PHE A 57 -2.71 3.12 -7.12
C PHE A 57 -3.47 3.21 -8.44
N SER A 58 -4.21 2.15 -8.75
CA SER A 58 -5.22 2.12 -9.80
C SER A 58 -6.62 2.26 -9.18
N ILE A 59 -7.56 2.80 -9.95
CA ILE A 59 -8.96 2.93 -9.54
C ILE A 59 -9.90 2.39 -10.63
N TYR A 60 -10.97 1.73 -10.20
CA TYR A 60 -12.13 1.41 -11.02
C TYR A 60 -13.39 2.01 -10.40
N LEU A 61 -13.90 3.08 -11.02
CA LEU A 61 -15.09 3.81 -10.55
C LEU A 61 -16.19 3.85 -11.62
N LEU A 62 -15.97 4.56 -12.73
CA LEU A 62 -16.83 4.53 -13.92
C LEU A 62 -16.27 3.63 -15.02
N GLY A 63 -14.97 3.41 -14.95
CA GLY A 63 -14.17 2.45 -15.69
C GLY A 63 -12.76 2.54 -15.13
N HIS A 64 -11.75 2.41 -15.98
CA HIS A 64 -10.36 2.69 -15.58
C HIS A 64 -10.13 4.19 -15.51
N ASP A 65 -10.57 4.80 -14.42
CA ASP A 65 -10.32 6.20 -14.09
C ASP A 65 -8.92 6.36 -13.48
N THR A 66 -8.53 7.61 -13.20
CA THR A 66 -7.19 7.93 -12.68
C THR A 66 -7.28 8.54 -11.28
N CYS A 67 -6.42 8.11 -10.36
CA CYS A 67 -6.31 8.70 -9.02
C CYS A 67 -4.87 9.10 -8.69
N ALA A 68 -4.69 10.21 -7.98
CA ALA A 68 -3.40 10.73 -7.55
C ALA A 68 -3.55 11.64 -6.32
N GLY A 69 -2.46 12.29 -5.90
CA GLY A 69 -2.45 13.23 -4.78
C GLY A 69 -2.71 12.56 -3.44
N HIS A 70 -2.29 11.30 -3.28
CA HIS A 70 -2.59 10.48 -2.12
C HIS A 70 -1.88 11.03 -0.88
N ARG A 71 -2.61 11.11 0.22
CA ARG A 71 -2.08 11.38 1.57
C ARG A 71 -2.68 10.37 2.54
N LEU A 72 -1.82 9.61 3.20
CA LEU A 72 -2.21 8.62 4.20
C LEU A 72 -1.67 9.08 5.55
N ALA A 73 -2.59 9.38 6.47
CA ALA A 73 -2.27 9.79 7.82
C ALA A 73 -2.74 8.71 8.80
N PHE A 74 -1.85 8.33 9.71
CA PHE A 74 -2.13 7.31 10.71
C PHE A 74 -2.31 7.96 12.08
N SER A 75 -3.10 7.34 12.95
CA SER A 75 -3.25 7.75 14.34
C SER A 75 -3.30 6.52 15.24
N LYS A 76 -2.43 6.46 16.24
CA LYS A 76 -2.40 5.35 17.19
C LYS A 76 -3.67 5.31 18.02
N THR A 77 -4.21 4.12 18.24
CA THR A 77 -5.29 3.85 19.18
C THR A 77 -4.82 2.83 20.23
N ILE A 78 -5.69 2.47 21.18
CA ILE A 78 -5.37 1.46 22.20
C ILE A 78 -5.18 0.08 21.56
N ASP A 79 -6.01 -0.25 20.57
CA ASP A 79 -6.11 -1.60 19.99
C ASP A 79 -5.48 -1.70 18.59
N GLY A 80 -4.86 -0.63 18.09
CA GLY A 80 -4.28 -0.59 16.74
C GLY A 80 -4.03 0.84 16.26
N MET A 81 -4.45 1.11 15.04
CA MET A 81 -4.32 2.42 14.40
C MET A 81 -5.57 2.76 13.61
N ASP A 82 -5.82 4.05 13.46
CA ASP A 82 -6.76 4.58 12.50
C ASP A 82 -5.99 5.10 11.28
N LEU A 83 -6.58 4.94 10.09
CA LEU A 83 -6.06 5.45 8.83
C LEU A 83 -7.06 6.46 8.25
N GLU A 84 -6.59 7.67 8.00
CA GLU A 84 -7.25 8.62 7.12
C GLU A 84 -6.47 8.71 5.81
N TRP A 85 -7.13 8.35 4.71
CA TRP A 85 -6.54 8.40 3.37
C TRP A 85 -7.36 9.30 2.46
N THR A 86 -6.72 10.34 1.94
CA THR A 86 -7.33 11.28 0.98
C THR A 86 -6.59 11.25 -0.35
N GLY A 87 -7.26 11.67 -1.41
CA GLY A 87 -6.64 11.93 -2.71
C GLY A 87 -7.66 12.50 -3.68
N LYS A 88 -7.26 12.57 -4.95
CA LYS A 88 -8.08 13.12 -6.03
C LYS A 88 -8.28 12.11 -7.16
N ILE A 89 -9.38 12.24 -7.87
CA ILE A 89 -9.78 11.42 -9.01
C ILE A 89 -10.03 12.33 -10.21
N ALA A 90 -9.54 11.90 -11.36
CA ALA A 90 -9.91 12.40 -12.69
C ALA A 90 -10.76 11.32 -13.38
N LEU A 91 -11.90 11.72 -13.96
CA LEU A 91 -12.81 10.80 -14.65
C LEU A 91 -12.32 10.51 -16.08
N THR A 92 -11.09 10.00 -16.20
CA THR A 92 -10.41 9.78 -17.47
C THR A 92 -11.15 8.77 -18.35
N TYR A 93 -11.91 7.84 -17.77
CA TYR A 93 -12.77 6.95 -18.54
C TYR A 93 -13.88 7.71 -19.30
N ALA A 94 -14.34 8.82 -18.74
CA ALA A 94 -15.30 9.74 -19.38
C ALA A 94 -14.62 10.83 -20.23
N GLY A 95 -13.29 10.81 -20.34
CA GLY A 95 -12.50 11.81 -21.06
C GLY A 95 -12.18 13.08 -20.26
N GLU A 96 -12.36 13.07 -18.94
CA GLU A 96 -12.01 14.19 -18.06
C GLU A 96 -10.65 13.93 -17.39
N GLU A 97 -9.63 14.71 -17.76
CA GLU A 97 -8.25 14.53 -17.28
C GLU A 97 -7.92 15.35 -16.02
N GLU A 98 -8.81 16.26 -15.61
CA GLU A 98 -8.61 17.10 -14.44
C GLU A 98 -8.97 16.37 -13.13
N PHE A 99 -8.09 16.46 -12.14
CA PHE A 99 -8.26 15.89 -10.80
C PHE A 99 -9.26 16.70 -9.94
N ASN A 100 -10.52 16.78 -10.37
CA ASN A 100 -11.55 17.64 -9.78
C ASN A 100 -12.38 16.99 -8.67
N HIS A 101 -12.22 15.68 -8.45
CA HIS A 101 -13.02 14.95 -7.45
C HIS A 101 -12.15 14.52 -6.27
N ASP A 102 -12.57 14.86 -5.06
CA ASP A 102 -11.90 14.41 -3.85
C ASP A 102 -12.47 13.08 -3.36
N PHE A 103 -11.61 12.22 -2.82
CA PHE A 103 -12.03 11.07 -2.03
C PHE A 103 -11.43 11.12 -0.62
N LYS A 104 -12.13 10.48 0.32
CA LYS A 104 -11.65 10.24 1.68
C LYS A 104 -12.08 8.84 2.14
N ILE A 105 -11.11 8.06 2.59
CA ILE A 105 -11.30 6.75 3.20
C ILE A 105 -10.87 6.88 4.67
N VAL A 106 -11.72 6.40 5.57
CA VAL A 106 -11.44 6.33 7.00
C VAL A 106 -11.56 4.88 7.42
N VAL A 107 -10.47 4.30 7.88
CA VAL A 107 -10.43 2.93 8.42
C VAL A 107 -10.08 3.03 9.89
N ARG A 108 -10.82 2.30 10.73
CA ARG A 108 -10.68 2.35 12.19
C ARG A 108 -10.16 1.03 12.73
N ASN A 109 -9.33 1.11 13.78
CA ASN A 109 -8.81 -0.06 14.50
C ASN A 109 -8.14 -1.09 13.58
N VAL A 110 -7.33 -0.62 12.63
CA VAL A 110 -6.51 -1.48 11.79
C VAL A 110 -5.26 -1.91 12.52
N VAL A 111 -4.84 -3.15 12.28
CA VAL A 111 -3.59 -3.72 12.78
C VAL A 111 -2.67 -3.92 11.58
N PHE A 112 -1.37 -3.70 11.80
CA PHE A 112 -0.37 -4.00 10.79
C PHE A 112 -0.25 -5.52 10.63
N ASP A 113 -0.59 -6.02 9.44
CA ASP A 113 -0.61 -7.46 9.17
C ASP A 113 0.79 -8.03 8.88
N GLY A 114 1.77 -7.18 8.55
CA GLY A 114 3.15 -7.58 8.27
C GLY A 114 3.60 -7.26 6.85
N PHE A 115 4.75 -7.81 6.48
CA PHE A 115 5.38 -7.60 5.18
C PHE A 115 5.20 -8.84 4.30
N GLN A 116 4.58 -8.63 3.15
CA GLN A 116 4.55 -9.60 2.05
C GLN A 116 5.82 -9.44 1.20
N TYR A 117 6.27 -10.52 0.60
CA TYR A 117 7.43 -10.54 -0.28
C TYR A 117 7.14 -11.37 -1.54
N PRO A 118 7.92 -11.20 -2.64
CA PRO A 118 7.70 -11.90 -3.89
C PRO A 118 7.62 -13.42 -3.70
N LYS A 119 6.67 -14.08 -4.38
CA LYS A 119 6.43 -15.53 -4.23
C LYS A 119 7.59 -16.38 -4.75
N GLU A 120 8.44 -15.78 -5.57
CA GLU A 120 9.62 -16.39 -6.16
C GLU A 120 10.78 -16.46 -5.16
N TRP A 121 10.75 -15.65 -4.09
CA TRP A 121 11.78 -15.69 -3.05
C TRP A 121 11.58 -16.89 -2.13
N SER A 122 12.67 -17.59 -1.86
CA SER A 122 12.80 -18.48 -0.72
C SER A 122 12.69 -17.70 0.61
N GLN A 123 12.42 -18.41 1.69
CA GLN A 123 12.39 -17.80 3.02
C GLN A 123 13.78 -17.27 3.41
N GLU A 124 14.85 -17.95 2.97
CA GLU A 124 16.23 -17.52 3.17
C GLU A 124 16.54 -16.20 2.46
N GLU A 125 16.11 -16.04 1.19
CA GLU A 125 16.26 -14.78 0.45
C GLU A 125 15.47 -13.65 1.10
N ALA A 126 14.25 -13.92 1.56
CA ALA A 126 13.45 -12.93 2.28
C ALA A 126 14.09 -12.54 3.62
N LEU A 127 14.67 -13.50 4.35
CA LEU A 127 15.40 -13.26 5.58
C LEU A 127 16.62 -12.35 5.34
N GLU A 128 17.44 -12.65 4.34
CA GLU A 128 18.60 -11.83 3.96
C GLU A 128 18.17 -10.43 3.52
N ALA A 129 17.10 -10.31 2.72
CA ALA A 129 16.62 -9.03 2.24
C ALA A 129 16.05 -8.14 3.38
N PHE A 130 15.41 -8.74 4.39
CA PHE A 130 14.75 -8.01 5.47
C PHE A 130 15.64 -7.74 6.69
N SER A 131 16.61 -8.61 7.00
CA SER A 131 17.41 -8.51 8.24
C SER A 131 18.08 -7.15 8.42
N ASP A 132 18.55 -6.57 7.33
CA ASP A 132 19.32 -5.33 7.34
C ASP A 132 18.46 -4.11 6.97
N LYS A 133 17.25 -4.36 6.43
CA LYS A 133 16.33 -3.33 5.94
C LYS A 133 15.17 -3.03 6.86
N ILE A 134 14.93 -3.82 7.91
CA ILE A 134 13.81 -3.60 8.84
C ILE A 134 14.38 -3.35 10.25
N SER A 135 14.04 -2.19 10.81
CA SER A 135 14.31 -1.88 12.21
C SER A 135 13.57 -2.85 13.13
N SER A 136 14.26 -3.32 14.19
CA SER A 136 13.71 -4.29 15.14
C SER A 136 13.18 -5.57 14.48
N PHE A 137 13.90 -6.10 13.48
CA PHE A 137 13.57 -7.34 12.77
C PHE A 137 13.27 -8.51 13.72
N GLU A 138 13.93 -8.57 14.88
CA GLU A 138 13.71 -9.59 15.91
C GLU A 138 12.29 -9.60 16.51
N SER A 139 11.54 -8.51 16.33
CA SER A 139 10.13 -8.40 16.73
C SER A 139 9.17 -9.06 15.74
N TYR A 140 9.67 -9.59 14.62
CA TYR A 140 8.90 -10.24 13.58
C TYR A 140 9.21 -11.74 13.48
N GLU A 141 8.28 -12.49 12.88
CA GLU A 141 8.46 -13.91 12.56
C GLU A 141 7.85 -14.26 11.20
N PHE A 142 8.43 -15.25 10.52
CA PHE A 142 7.85 -15.79 9.29
C PHE A 142 6.73 -16.77 9.63
N VAL A 143 5.52 -16.50 9.15
CA VAL A 143 4.36 -17.37 9.33
C VAL A 143 3.89 -17.90 7.99
N ASP A 144 3.67 -19.21 7.90
CA ASP A 144 3.05 -19.84 6.74
C ASP A 144 1.56 -19.49 6.69
N MET A 145 1.20 -18.70 5.70
CA MET A 145 -0.17 -18.22 5.47
C MET A 145 -1.05 -19.29 4.84
N ASN A 146 -0.48 -20.39 4.32
CA ASN A 146 -1.25 -21.47 3.71
C ASN A 146 -0.72 -22.86 4.10
N PRO A 147 -0.80 -23.23 5.39
CA PRO A 147 -0.18 -24.46 5.90
C PRO A 147 -0.78 -25.75 5.32
N LYS A 148 -1.94 -25.66 4.67
CA LYS A 148 -2.68 -26.77 4.06
C LYS A 148 -2.46 -26.89 2.55
N SER A 149 -1.71 -25.99 1.93
CA SER A 149 -1.38 -26.01 0.51
C SER A 149 0.03 -26.57 0.29
N PHE A 150 0.24 -27.18 -0.88
CA PHE A 150 1.59 -27.55 -1.35
C PHE A 150 2.42 -26.33 -1.76
N GLN A 151 1.77 -25.21 -2.08
CA GLN A 151 2.43 -23.92 -2.27
C GLN A 151 2.48 -23.19 -0.94
N ARG A 152 3.65 -23.23 -0.31
CA ARG A 152 3.95 -22.48 0.92
C ARG A 152 4.03 -20.99 0.58
N ASN A 153 3.34 -20.17 1.35
CA ASN A 153 3.41 -18.72 1.22
C ASN A 153 3.66 -18.15 2.61
N TYR A 154 4.80 -17.50 2.83
CA TYR A 154 5.12 -16.95 4.14
C TYR A 154 5.01 -15.43 4.11
N GLN A 155 4.72 -14.87 5.28
CA GLN A 155 4.66 -13.44 5.53
C GLN A 155 5.51 -13.13 6.76
N LEU A 156 6.23 -12.01 6.76
CA LEU A 156 6.95 -11.53 7.93
C LEU A 156 5.96 -10.72 8.79
N VAL A 157 5.41 -11.35 9.83
CA VAL A 157 4.36 -10.76 10.67
C VAL A 157 4.93 -10.29 12.01
N PRO A 158 4.37 -9.24 12.65
CA PRO A 158 4.74 -8.89 14.01
C PRO A 158 4.44 -10.04 14.97
N LYS A 159 5.39 -10.36 15.86
CA LYS A 159 5.15 -11.31 16.95
C LYS A 159 4.03 -10.79 17.83
N LYS A 160 3.06 -11.65 18.14
CA LYS A 160 2.05 -11.34 19.16
C LYS A 160 2.74 -11.33 20.52
N LEU A 161 2.63 -10.21 21.25
CA LEU A 161 3.05 -10.11 22.66
C LEU A 161 2.28 -11.08 23.54
#